data_AF-A0A7X6RRD0-F1
#
_entry.id   AF-A0A7X6RRD0-F1
#
_cell.length_a   1.000
_cell.length_b   1.000
_cell.length_c   1.000
_cell.angle_alpha   90.00
_cell.angle_beta   90.00
_cell.angle_gamma   90.00
#
_symmetry.space_group_name_H-M   'P 1'
#
loop_
_entity.id
_entity.type
_entity.pdbx_description
1 polymer ?
#
loop_
_entity_poly.entity_id
_entity_poly.type
_entity_poly.pdbx_seq_one_letter_code
_entity_poly.pdbx_strand_id
1 'polypeptide(L)'
;MSPSHREHRSRGTLGTAMLAGACCLGAVAYGAIVGPSMLPPDQRDVQATTAMTPDLAPDADEPEEAVEEGPSGRLQVQVSDRGRAWVQTLMCTGNLEEDPAACAELAQAAEELHADTGGPATVEEEPVDTEGDADAEAEDGEGAAGGPEPTEAVNTGSALLFTEVREGTVCTDKVYGPQEATIVGTWEGQEIETTLTRKGSCEEARWQRLRALTEQIS
;
A
#
# COMPACT_ATOMS: atom_id res chain seq x y z
N MET A 1 -55.07 -64.76 9.88
CA MET A 1 -54.18 -65.48 8.95
C MET A 1 -53.33 -64.45 8.23
N SER A 2 -52.00 -64.60 8.34
CA SER A 2 -50.90 -63.97 7.59
C SER A 2 -50.62 -62.46 7.74
N PRO A 3 -49.49 -62.08 8.37
CA PRO A 3 -48.68 -60.95 7.93
C PRO A 3 -47.59 -61.47 6.97
N SER A 4 -47.70 -61.13 5.69
CA SER A 4 -46.59 -61.26 4.75
C SER A 4 -45.63 -60.09 4.96
N HIS A 5 -44.59 -60.32 5.76
CA HIS A 5 -43.40 -59.48 5.82
C HIS A 5 -42.33 -60.04 4.89
N ARG A 6 -41.68 -59.15 4.12
CA ARG A 6 -40.48 -59.26 3.25
C ARG A 6 -40.81 -58.79 1.83
N GLU A 7 -39.98 -58.02 1.12
CA GLU A 7 -38.62 -57.54 1.35
C GLU A 7 -38.40 -56.40 0.34
N HIS A 8 -38.24 -55.15 0.82
CA HIS A 8 -37.64 -54.11 -0.02
C HIS A 8 -36.15 -54.04 0.31
N ARG A 9 -35.42 -54.90 -0.42
CA ARG A 9 -33.95 -54.91 -0.52
C ARG A 9 -33.42 -53.54 -0.95
N SER A 10 -32.69 -52.91 -0.03
CA SER A 10 -31.36 -52.30 -0.19
C SER A 10 -30.87 -51.99 -1.61
N ARG A 11 -31.56 -51.10 -2.34
CA ARG A 11 -30.98 -50.44 -3.53
C ARG A 11 -30.68 -48.95 -3.32
N GLY A 12 -31.13 -48.37 -2.21
CA GLY A 12 -30.91 -46.94 -1.91
C GLY A 12 -29.57 -46.60 -1.25
N THR A 13 -28.85 -47.57 -0.69
CA THR A 13 -27.65 -47.30 0.13
C THR A 13 -26.33 -47.37 -0.64
N LEU A 14 -26.31 -48.09 -1.77
CA LEU A 14 -25.09 -48.26 -2.58
C LEU A 14 -24.81 -47.03 -3.45
N GLY A 15 -25.86 -46.35 -3.92
CA GLY A 15 -25.74 -45.12 -4.72
C GLY A 15 -25.22 -43.92 -3.90
N THR A 16 -25.70 -43.75 -2.67
CA THR A 16 -25.24 -42.68 -1.77
C THR A 16 -23.82 -42.89 -1.28
N ALA A 17 -23.39 -44.14 -1.05
CA ALA A 17 -22.01 -44.44 -0.68
C ALA A 17 -21.01 -44.13 -1.81
N MET A 18 -21.37 -44.42 -3.08
CA MET A 18 -20.55 -44.06 -4.24
C MET A 18 -20.47 -42.54 -4.46
N LEU A 19 -21.59 -41.82 -4.31
CA LEU A 19 -21.63 -40.36 -4.44
C LEU A 19 -20.82 -39.64 -3.34
N ALA A 20 -20.90 -40.13 -2.10
CA ALA A 20 -20.08 -39.60 -1.00
C ALA A 20 -18.58 -39.86 -1.21
N GLY A 21 -18.21 -41.04 -1.72
CA GLY A 21 -16.82 -41.38 -2.02
C GLY A 21 -16.20 -40.49 -3.11
N ALA A 22 -16.95 -40.20 -4.17
CA ALA A 22 -16.49 -39.34 -5.27
C ALA A 22 -16.28 -37.87 -4.83
N CYS A 23 -17.12 -37.37 -3.91
CA CYS A 23 -17.00 -36.01 -3.40
C CYS A 23 -15.76 -35.83 -2.49
N CYS A 24 -15.49 -36.81 -1.62
CA CYS A 24 -14.32 -36.76 -0.73
C CYS A 24 -13.00 -36.94 -1.49
N LEU A 25 -12.95 -37.79 -2.53
CA LEU A 25 -11.76 -37.92 -3.38
C LEU A 25 -11.45 -36.64 -4.18
N GLY A 26 -12.47 -35.94 -4.66
CA GLY A 26 -12.31 -34.65 -5.34
C GLY A 26 -11.69 -33.57 -4.43
N ALA A 27 -12.13 -33.49 -3.17
CA ALA A 27 -11.58 -32.53 -2.20
C ALA A 27 -10.11 -32.80 -1.86
N VAL A 28 -9.72 -34.07 -1.72
CA VAL A 28 -8.32 -34.45 -1.45
C VAL A 28 -7.43 -34.17 -2.67
N ALA A 29 -7.89 -34.48 -3.88
CA ALA A 29 -7.15 -34.19 -5.11
C ALA A 29 -6.99 -32.68 -5.36
N TYR A 30 -8.04 -31.89 -5.11
CA TYR A 30 -7.97 -30.43 -5.20
C TYR A 30 -7.01 -29.83 -4.16
N GLY A 31 -7.04 -30.35 -2.92
CA GLY A 31 -6.09 -29.97 -1.88
C GLY A 31 -4.63 -30.28 -2.22
N ALA A 32 -4.35 -31.39 -2.90
CA ALA A 32 -2.99 -31.74 -3.33
C ALA A 32 -2.47 -30.85 -4.49
N ILE A 33 -3.36 -30.33 -5.34
CA ILE A 33 -2.99 -29.49 -6.49
C ILE A 33 -2.90 -28.01 -6.10
N VAL A 34 -3.81 -27.52 -5.25
CA VAL A 34 -3.89 -26.09 -4.88
C VAL A 34 -3.20 -25.79 -3.55
N GLY A 35 -3.10 -26.78 -2.66
CA GLY A 35 -2.46 -26.67 -1.34
C GLY A 35 -1.01 -26.17 -1.31
N PRO A 36 -0.15 -26.43 -2.32
CA PRO A 36 1.20 -25.86 -2.34
C PRO A 36 1.21 -24.33 -2.40
N SER A 37 0.12 -23.67 -2.83
CA SER A 37 0.07 -22.22 -3.01
C SER A 37 -0.33 -21.45 -1.75
N MET A 38 -0.71 -22.14 -0.66
CA MET A 38 -1.06 -21.50 0.62
C MET A 38 -0.20 -21.99 1.80
N LEU A 39 0.89 -22.71 1.53
CA LEU A 39 1.85 -23.09 2.55
C LEU A 39 2.83 -21.92 2.80
N PRO A 40 3.06 -21.50 4.05
CA PRO A 40 4.07 -20.49 4.39
C PRO A 40 5.46 -20.87 3.85
N PRO A 41 6.30 -19.90 3.43
CA PRO A 41 7.62 -20.17 2.87
C PRO A 41 8.56 -20.93 3.83
N ASP A 42 8.34 -20.90 5.15
CA ASP A 42 9.22 -21.48 6.17
C ASP A 42 9.44 -23.01 6.10
N GLN A 43 8.60 -23.77 5.37
CA GLN A 43 8.70 -25.24 5.33
C GLN A 43 9.24 -25.81 4.02
N ARG A 44 9.51 -24.99 3.01
CA ARG A 44 9.98 -25.47 1.69
C ARG A 44 11.45 -25.89 1.70
N ASP A 45 12.24 -25.49 2.69
CA ASP A 45 13.69 -25.69 2.70
C ASP A 45 14.20 -26.91 3.52
N VAL A 46 13.35 -27.58 4.30
CA VAL A 46 13.85 -28.58 5.28
C VAL A 46 13.92 -30.03 4.75
N GLN A 47 13.67 -30.27 3.47
CA GLN A 47 13.81 -31.61 2.85
C GLN A 47 14.88 -31.71 1.75
N ALA A 48 15.88 -30.83 1.80
CA ALA A 48 17.14 -31.08 1.12
C ALA A 48 18.07 -31.92 2.02
N THR A 49 18.19 -33.20 1.68
CA THR A 49 19.46 -33.95 1.70
C THR A 49 20.21 -34.03 3.03
N THR A 50 19.92 -35.07 3.81
CA THR A 50 20.90 -35.59 4.78
C THR A 50 22.04 -36.29 4.03
N ALA A 51 23.13 -35.58 3.71
CA ALA A 51 24.45 -36.17 3.50
C ALA A 51 25.57 -35.13 3.53
N MET A 52 26.45 -35.29 4.53
CA MET A 52 27.82 -34.77 4.65
C MET A 52 28.02 -33.30 5.07
N THR A 53 28.18 -33.12 6.38
CA THR A 53 29.13 -32.17 6.99
C THR A 53 30.55 -32.72 6.69
N PRO A 54 31.54 -31.92 6.27
CA PRO A 54 32.10 -30.88 7.14
C PRO A 54 32.52 -29.58 6.43
N ASP A 55 32.31 -28.44 7.06
CA ASP A 55 33.42 -27.57 7.45
C ASP A 55 32.95 -26.52 8.46
N LEU A 56 33.78 -26.27 9.46
CA LEU A 56 33.61 -25.19 10.41
C LEU A 56 33.95 -23.87 9.70
N ALA A 57 32.95 -23.22 9.12
CA ALA A 57 33.02 -21.78 8.88
C ALA A 57 32.62 -21.08 10.19
N PRO A 58 33.52 -20.34 10.85
CA PRO A 58 33.10 -19.42 11.89
C PRO A 58 32.31 -18.28 11.23
N ASP A 59 31.12 -18.04 11.77
CA ASP A 59 30.32 -16.83 11.57
C ASP A 59 29.95 -16.55 10.10
N ALA A 60 29.05 -17.37 9.55
CA ALA A 60 28.09 -16.81 8.61
C ALA A 60 27.16 -15.96 9.48
N ASP A 61 27.36 -14.65 9.51
CA ASP A 61 26.38 -13.71 10.02
C ASP A 61 25.02 -14.14 9.43
N GLU A 62 24.12 -14.61 10.30
CA GLU A 62 22.72 -14.81 9.92
C GLU A 62 22.30 -13.49 9.27
N PRO A 63 21.66 -13.49 8.08
CA PRO A 63 21.21 -12.25 7.48
C PRO A 63 20.34 -11.58 8.54
N GLU A 64 20.85 -10.50 9.14
CA GLU A 64 20.11 -9.69 10.09
C GLU A 64 18.80 -9.41 9.38
N GLU A 65 17.67 -9.90 9.92
CA GLU A 65 16.38 -9.69 9.29
C GLU A 65 16.28 -8.20 9.01
N ALA A 66 16.27 -7.84 7.72
CA ALA A 66 16.20 -6.45 7.31
C ALA A 66 14.86 -5.94 7.81
N VAL A 67 14.88 -5.27 8.96
CA VAL A 67 13.70 -4.65 9.55
C VAL A 67 13.20 -3.67 8.50
N GLU A 68 12.02 -3.94 7.94
CA GLU A 68 11.45 -3.04 6.95
C GLU A 68 11.24 -1.67 7.60
N GLU A 69 12.02 -0.69 7.16
CA GLU A 69 11.96 0.67 7.67
C GLU A 69 10.65 1.33 7.19
N GLY A 70 9.77 1.63 8.13
CA GLY A 70 8.52 2.34 7.88
C GLY A 70 8.67 3.87 7.89
N PRO A 71 7.59 4.61 7.58
CA PRO A 71 7.62 6.06 7.69
C PRO A 71 7.74 6.49 9.16
N SER A 72 8.43 7.60 9.40
CA SER A 72 8.52 8.21 10.72
C SER A 72 7.80 9.56 10.75
N GLY A 73 7.12 9.87 11.86
CA GLY A 73 6.34 11.10 11.96
C GLY A 73 5.50 11.22 13.21
N ARG A 74 5.00 12.44 13.45
CA ARG A 74 4.00 12.75 14.46
C ARG A 74 2.97 13.69 13.86
N LEU A 75 1.73 13.24 13.76
CA LEU A 75 0.62 14.03 13.23
C LEU A 75 -0.46 14.18 14.30
N GLN A 76 -0.94 15.39 14.52
CA GLN A 76 -2.21 15.66 15.18
C GLN A 76 -3.29 15.79 14.11
N VAL A 77 -4.33 14.98 14.23
CA VAL A 77 -5.45 14.99 13.28
C VAL A 77 -6.70 15.33 14.05
N GLN A 78 -7.38 16.38 13.61
CA GLN A 78 -8.69 16.77 14.09
C GLN A 78 -9.69 16.57 12.95
N VAL A 79 -10.75 15.79 13.20
CA VAL A 79 -11.85 15.61 12.25
C VAL A 79 -13.11 16.16 12.90
N SER A 80 -13.94 16.86 12.13
CA SER A 80 -15.19 17.42 12.62
C SER A 80 -16.33 17.30 11.61
N ASP A 81 -17.54 17.24 12.14
CA ASP A 81 -18.83 17.31 11.44
C ASP A 81 -19.79 18.18 12.29
N ARG A 82 -21.00 18.47 11.80
CA ARG A 82 -22.03 19.34 12.38
C ARG A 82 -22.39 19.08 13.84
N GLY A 83 -22.09 17.90 14.39
CA GLY A 83 -22.42 17.55 15.77
C GLY A 83 -21.35 16.79 16.53
N ARG A 84 -20.19 16.52 15.92
CA ARG A 84 -19.12 15.72 16.53
C ARG A 84 -17.76 16.27 16.09
N ALA A 85 -16.81 16.24 17.01
CA ALA A 85 -15.41 16.51 16.70
C ALA A 85 -14.57 15.47 17.43
N TRP A 86 -13.47 15.09 16.81
CA TRP A 86 -12.55 14.09 17.32
C TRP A 86 -11.11 14.49 17.01
N VAL A 87 -10.18 14.15 17.90
CA VAL A 87 -8.76 14.47 17.78
C VAL A 87 -7.92 13.23 18.12
N GLN A 88 -6.97 12.87 17.26
CA GLN A 88 -5.87 11.93 17.56
C GLN A 88 -4.52 12.58 17.44
N THR A 89 -3.56 11.94 18.10
CA THR A 89 -2.16 12.02 17.70
C THR A 89 -1.76 10.66 17.11
N LEU A 90 -1.28 10.65 15.87
CA LEU A 90 -0.60 9.53 15.25
C LEU A 90 0.91 9.68 15.47
N MET A 91 1.57 8.60 15.87
CA MET A 91 3.02 8.53 16.03
C MET A 91 3.52 7.33 15.23
N CYS A 92 4.41 7.58 14.28
CA CYS A 92 5.11 6.56 13.50
C CYS A 92 6.59 6.69 13.84
N THR A 93 7.20 5.59 14.27
CA THR A 93 8.60 5.52 14.69
C THR A 93 9.51 5.02 13.58
N GLY A 94 8.93 4.43 12.53
CA GLY A 94 9.64 3.73 11.48
C GLY A 94 9.74 2.23 11.71
N ASN A 95 9.16 1.73 12.81
CA ASN A 95 9.03 0.29 13.08
C ASN A 95 7.60 -0.16 12.74
N LEU A 96 7.42 -0.83 11.61
CA LEU A 96 6.10 -1.26 11.13
C LEU A 96 5.39 -2.26 12.07
N GLU A 97 6.13 -3.00 12.90
CA GLU A 97 5.55 -3.95 13.85
C GLU A 97 4.96 -3.26 15.08
N GLU A 98 5.57 -2.16 15.51
CA GLU A 98 5.15 -1.39 16.70
C GLU A 98 4.22 -0.23 16.34
N ASP A 99 4.32 0.28 15.12
CA ASP A 99 3.60 1.45 14.67
C ASP A 99 2.11 1.17 14.42
N PRO A 100 1.22 2.17 14.61
CA PRO A 100 -0.19 2.02 14.26
C PRO A 100 -0.37 1.69 12.77
N ALA A 101 -1.34 0.83 12.43
CA ALA A 101 -1.61 0.42 11.04
C ALA A 101 -1.81 1.60 10.06
N ALA A 102 -2.33 2.73 10.56
CA ALA A 102 -2.47 3.96 9.76
C ALA A 102 -1.14 4.46 9.17
N CYS A 103 -0.01 4.21 9.83
CA CYS A 103 1.32 4.58 9.31
C CYS A 103 1.64 3.80 8.01
N ALA A 104 1.40 2.49 8.01
CA ALA A 104 1.62 1.64 6.84
C ALA A 104 0.63 1.96 5.70
N GLU A 105 -0.65 2.23 6.02
CA GLU A 105 -1.65 2.62 5.01
C GLU A 105 -1.29 3.94 4.34
N LEU A 106 -0.76 4.91 5.08
CA LEU A 106 -0.28 6.17 4.53
C LEU A 106 0.94 6.00 3.63
N ALA A 107 1.86 5.09 3.98
CA ALA A 107 3.00 4.76 3.13
C ALA A 107 2.53 4.16 1.79
N GLN A 108 1.62 3.18 1.83
CA GLN A 108 1.06 2.58 0.62
C GLN A 108 0.34 3.63 -0.25
N ALA A 109 -0.47 4.50 0.36
CA ALA A 109 -1.13 5.58 -0.36
C ALA A 109 -0.14 6.56 -1.00
N ALA A 110 1.03 6.77 -0.39
CA ALA A 110 2.08 7.60 -0.97
C ALA A 110 2.79 6.91 -2.15
N GLU A 111 3.06 5.61 -2.06
CA GLU A 111 3.64 4.82 -3.15
C GLU A 111 2.72 4.76 -4.39
N GLU A 112 1.41 4.60 -4.19
CA GLU A 112 0.43 4.65 -5.28
C GLU A 112 0.49 5.97 -6.06
N LEU A 113 0.69 7.09 -5.34
CA LEU A 113 0.81 8.41 -5.97
C LEU A 113 2.13 8.59 -6.70
N HIS A 114 3.21 8.02 -6.17
CA HIS A 114 4.51 8.03 -6.83
C HIS A 114 4.45 7.26 -8.15
N ALA A 115 3.77 6.11 -8.17
CA ALA A 115 3.59 5.31 -9.38
C ALA A 115 2.81 6.08 -10.46
N ASP A 116 1.75 6.79 -10.09
CA ASP A 116 0.92 7.57 -11.02
C ASP A 116 1.63 8.81 -11.59
N THR A 117 2.59 9.38 -10.86
CA THR A 117 3.34 10.57 -11.31
C THR A 117 4.50 10.20 -12.26
N GLY A 118 4.70 8.90 -12.50
CA GLY A 118 5.93 8.35 -13.05
C GLY A 118 6.99 8.34 -11.95
N GLY A 119 7.47 7.15 -11.57
CA GLY A 119 8.57 7.01 -10.61
C GLY A 119 9.79 7.85 -11.03
N PRO A 120 10.80 8.02 -10.14
CA PRO A 120 12.00 8.75 -10.52
C PRO A 120 12.52 8.13 -11.81
N ALA A 121 12.52 8.91 -12.89
CA ALA A 121 13.32 8.57 -14.04
C ALA A 121 14.72 8.40 -13.46
N THR A 122 15.20 7.16 -13.38
CA THR A 122 16.62 6.93 -13.42
C THR A 122 17.05 7.61 -14.70
N VAL A 123 17.53 8.85 -14.58
CA VAL A 123 18.34 9.47 -15.60
C VAL A 123 19.57 8.57 -15.61
N GLU A 124 19.50 7.50 -16.40
CA GLU A 124 20.70 6.92 -16.95
C GLU A 124 21.34 8.12 -17.65
N GLU A 125 22.42 8.63 -17.06
CA GLU A 125 23.30 9.58 -17.72
C GLU A 125 23.80 8.88 -18.97
N GLU A 126 23.03 8.99 -20.07
CA GLU A 126 23.58 8.73 -21.39
C GLU A 126 24.74 9.72 -21.54
N PRO A 127 25.98 9.23 -21.76
CA PRO A 127 27.10 10.12 -21.95
C PRO A 127 26.81 10.98 -23.17
N VAL A 128 26.68 12.29 -22.95
CA VAL A 128 26.60 13.26 -24.03
C VAL A 128 27.95 13.23 -24.74
N ASP A 129 27.99 12.56 -25.89
CA ASP A 129 29.08 12.70 -26.84
C ASP A 129 29.08 14.15 -27.35
N THR A 130 30.00 14.94 -26.82
CA THR A 130 30.40 16.22 -27.37
C THR A 130 31.01 16.02 -28.75
N GLU A 131 30.26 16.33 -29.80
CA GLU A 131 30.82 16.79 -31.07
C GLU A 131 30.10 18.08 -31.46
N GLY A 132 30.87 19.17 -31.47
CA GLY A 132 30.36 20.51 -31.73
C GLY A 132 30.05 20.76 -33.19
N ASP A 133 29.26 21.79 -33.43
CA ASP A 133 29.64 22.84 -34.38
C ASP A 133 28.83 24.11 -34.06
N ALA A 134 29.49 25.24 -34.25
CA ALA A 134 29.01 26.57 -33.91
C ALA A 134 27.90 27.03 -34.87
N ASP A 135 26.96 27.82 -34.37
CA ASP A 135 26.83 29.20 -34.85
C ASP A 135 25.96 30.02 -33.90
N ALA A 136 26.48 31.21 -33.59
CA ALA A 136 25.85 32.21 -32.74
C ALA A 136 24.83 33.01 -33.56
N GLU A 137 23.72 33.37 -32.96
CA GLU A 137 23.14 34.71 -33.11
C GLU A 137 22.48 35.09 -31.77
N ALA A 138 22.91 36.23 -31.23
CA ALA A 138 22.38 36.83 -30.04
C ALA A 138 21.37 37.91 -30.46
N GLU A 139 20.20 37.95 -29.84
CA GLU A 139 19.39 39.17 -29.75
C GLU A 139 18.74 39.24 -28.36
N ASP A 140 18.90 40.41 -27.75
CA ASP A 140 18.56 40.80 -26.37
C ASP A 140 17.06 40.79 -26.02
N GLY A 141 16.77 40.60 -24.73
CA GLY A 141 15.44 40.82 -24.14
C GLY A 141 15.41 40.67 -22.62
N GLU A 142 15.69 41.76 -21.91
CA GLU A 142 15.57 41.93 -20.46
C GLU A 142 14.18 41.60 -19.88
N GLY A 143 14.12 41.00 -18.67
CA GLY A 143 13.01 41.28 -17.75
C GLY A 143 12.50 40.15 -16.84
N ALA A 144 13.05 40.14 -15.62
CA ALA A 144 12.32 40.02 -14.35
C ALA A 144 11.88 38.63 -13.78
N ALA A 145 12.33 38.47 -12.54
CA ALA A 145 11.79 37.65 -11.45
C ALA A 145 12.03 36.14 -11.53
N GLY A 146 13.21 35.73 -11.05
CA GLY A 146 13.38 34.41 -10.46
C GLY A 146 12.39 34.23 -9.31
N GLY A 147 11.35 33.44 -9.55
CA GLY A 147 10.68 32.71 -8.48
C GLY A 147 11.67 31.68 -7.93
N PRO A 148 11.62 31.33 -6.63
CA PRO A 148 12.43 30.23 -6.14
C PRO A 148 12.06 28.99 -6.94
N GLU A 149 13.01 28.50 -7.74
CA GLU A 149 12.95 27.15 -8.28
C GLU A 149 12.77 26.20 -7.09
N PRO A 150 11.83 25.25 -7.13
CA PRO A 150 11.75 24.25 -6.09
C PRO A 150 13.07 23.51 -6.13
N THR A 151 13.93 23.77 -5.15
CA THR A 151 15.11 22.94 -4.90
C THR A 151 14.60 21.51 -4.87
N GLU A 152 15.11 20.68 -5.78
CA GLU A 152 14.79 19.26 -5.94
C GLU A 152 14.73 18.57 -4.57
N ALA A 153 13.56 18.63 -3.96
CA ALA A 153 13.24 17.90 -2.76
C ALA A 153 13.11 16.47 -3.27
N VAL A 154 14.01 15.61 -2.78
CA VAL A 154 13.88 14.17 -2.92
C VAL A 154 12.40 13.83 -2.78
N ASN A 155 11.78 13.29 -3.85
CA ASN A 155 10.39 12.88 -3.86
C ASN A 155 10.21 11.73 -2.85
N THR A 156 10.12 12.08 -1.58
CA THR A 156 9.69 11.19 -0.50
C THR A 156 8.16 11.24 -0.48
N GLY A 157 7.52 10.11 -0.15
CA GLY A 157 6.06 9.93 -0.17
C GLY A 157 5.27 11.10 0.44
N SER A 158 5.85 11.70 1.46
CA SER A 158 5.53 12.97 2.12
C SER A 158 5.07 14.11 1.21
N ALA A 159 5.80 14.42 0.12
CA ALA A 159 5.54 15.60 -0.69
C ALA A 159 4.23 15.49 -1.47
N LEU A 160 3.90 14.28 -1.92
CA LEU A 160 2.73 13.99 -2.75
C LEU A 160 1.49 13.60 -1.92
N LEU A 161 1.68 12.97 -0.76
CA LEU A 161 0.59 12.49 0.08
C LEU A 161 -0.29 13.65 0.59
N PHE A 162 0.33 14.72 1.08
CA PHE A 162 -0.38 15.86 1.70
C PHE A 162 -0.61 17.07 0.76
N THR A 163 -0.16 17.00 -0.50
CA THR A 163 -0.30 18.14 -1.44
C THR A 163 -1.74 18.60 -1.57
N GLU A 164 -1.93 19.92 -1.63
CA GLU A 164 -3.22 20.54 -1.92
C GLU A 164 -3.62 20.41 -3.40
N VAL A 165 -4.91 20.63 -3.68
CA VAL A 165 -5.40 20.68 -5.05
C VAL A 165 -4.79 21.90 -5.74
N ARG A 166 -4.12 21.68 -6.88
CA ARG A 166 -3.55 22.77 -7.67
C ARG A 166 -4.65 23.69 -8.19
N GLU A 167 -4.40 24.99 -8.18
CA GLU A 167 -5.30 25.96 -8.79
C GLU A 167 -5.51 25.64 -10.28
N GLY A 168 -6.74 25.83 -10.77
CA GLY A 168 -7.09 25.52 -12.15
C GLY A 168 -7.32 24.02 -12.44
N THR A 169 -7.17 23.13 -11.45
CA THR A 169 -7.60 21.73 -11.59
C THR A 169 -9.10 21.68 -11.87
N VAL A 170 -9.52 20.93 -12.90
CA VAL A 170 -10.93 20.77 -13.23
C VAL A 170 -11.59 19.82 -12.24
N CYS A 171 -12.36 20.37 -11.31
CA CYS A 171 -13.07 19.63 -10.27
C CYS A 171 -14.59 19.81 -10.45
N THR A 172 -15.36 18.81 -10.03
CA THR A 172 -16.82 18.97 -9.91
C THR A 172 -17.17 19.79 -8.66
N ASP A 173 -18.36 20.39 -8.63
CA ASP A 173 -18.88 21.14 -7.46
C ASP A 173 -19.69 20.28 -6.48
N LYS A 174 -19.61 18.95 -6.59
CA LYS A 174 -20.42 18.03 -5.77
C LYS A 174 -19.96 18.05 -4.31
N VAL A 175 -20.89 18.21 -3.37
CA VAL A 175 -20.63 18.04 -1.93
C VAL A 175 -20.87 16.60 -1.52
N TYR A 176 -19.86 15.93 -0.99
CA TYR A 176 -19.89 14.53 -0.57
C TYR A 176 -20.21 14.36 0.91
N GLY A 177 -19.95 15.40 1.72
CA GLY A 177 -20.29 15.40 3.12
C GLY A 177 -19.98 16.72 3.83
N PRO A 178 -20.48 16.88 5.07
CA PRO A 178 -20.16 18.01 5.94
C PRO A 178 -18.81 17.91 6.66
N GLN A 179 -18.10 16.79 6.53
CA GLN A 179 -16.89 16.56 7.29
C GLN A 179 -15.74 17.46 6.81
N GLU A 180 -14.96 17.93 7.77
CA GLU A 180 -13.73 18.70 7.56
C GLU A 180 -12.64 18.11 8.48
N ALA A 181 -11.40 18.07 8.02
CA ALA A 181 -10.27 17.58 8.78
C ALA A 181 -9.09 18.55 8.74
N THR A 182 -8.41 18.73 9.86
CA THR A 182 -7.18 19.52 9.99
C THR A 182 -6.07 18.60 10.47
N ILE A 183 -4.97 18.56 9.73
CA ILE A 183 -3.81 17.70 10.00
C ILE A 183 -2.60 18.59 10.17
N VAL A 184 -1.93 18.46 11.32
CA VAL A 184 -0.76 19.28 11.66
C VAL A 184 0.34 18.40 12.25
N GLY A 185 1.60 18.63 11.90
CA GLY A 185 2.73 17.95 12.53
C GLY A 185 3.91 17.75 11.60
N THR A 186 4.59 16.61 11.74
CA THR A 186 5.75 16.26 10.94
C THR A 186 5.59 14.86 10.37
N TRP A 187 5.83 14.69 9.07
CA TRP A 187 5.79 13.40 8.38
C TRP A 187 7.05 13.26 7.52
N GLU A 188 7.84 12.22 7.76
CA GLU A 188 9.12 11.94 7.08
C GLU A 188 10.06 13.16 7.05
N GLY A 189 10.08 13.92 8.15
CA GLY A 189 10.88 15.14 8.29
C GLY A 189 10.27 16.41 7.68
N GLN A 190 9.14 16.32 6.97
CA GLN A 190 8.43 17.48 6.42
C GLN A 190 7.37 18.00 7.39
N GLU A 191 7.33 19.32 7.62
CA GLU A 191 6.22 19.96 8.33
C GLU A 191 4.95 19.93 7.48
N ILE A 192 3.87 19.43 8.08
CA ILE A 192 2.56 19.31 7.45
C ILE A 192 1.59 20.21 8.20
N GLU A 193 0.89 21.06 7.46
CA GLU A 193 -0.30 21.78 7.91
C GLU A 193 -1.27 21.83 6.75
N THR A 194 -2.36 21.06 6.82
CA THR A 194 -3.37 21.04 5.75
C THR A 194 -4.78 20.88 6.31
N THR A 195 -5.73 21.46 5.58
CA THR A 195 -7.17 21.27 5.81
C THR A 195 -7.77 20.52 4.63
N LEU A 196 -8.63 19.55 4.92
CA LEU A 196 -9.38 18.76 3.96
C LEU A 196 -10.86 19.05 4.10
N THR A 197 -11.54 19.14 2.96
CA THR A 197 -13.00 19.18 2.93
C THR A 197 -13.55 18.05 2.06
N ARG A 198 -14.86 17.82 2.12
CA ARG A 198 -15.56 16.90 1.20
C ARG A 198 -16.35 17.65 0.13
N LYS A 199 -15.80 18.78 -0.35
CA LYS A 199 -16.42 19.68 -1.33
C LYS A 199 -15.69 19.59 -2.67
N GLY A 200 -16.37 19.04 -3.66
CA GLY A 200 -15.85 18.82 -4.99
C GLY A 200 -15.04 17.54 -5.12
N SER A 201 -14.84 17.10 -6.37
CA SER A 201 -14.24 15.78 -6.64
C SER A 201 -12.76 15.69 -6.28
N CYS A 202 -12.02 16.79 -6.39
CA CYS A 202 -10.58 16.80 -6.11
C CYS A 202 -10.29 16.73 -4.61
N GLU A 203 -11.06 17.48 -3.81
CA GLU A 203 -10.99 17.42 -2.35
C GLU A 203 -11.48 16.07 -1.81
N GLU A 204 -12.53 15.49 -2.39
CA GLU A 204 -12.93 14.12 -2.05
C GLU A 204 -11.84 13.10 -2.38
N ALA A 205 -11.12 13.24 -3.50
CA ALA A 205 -10.00 12.35 -3.81
C ALA A 205 -8.87 12.45 -2.76
N ARG A 206 -8.54 13.67 -2.31
CA ARG A 206 -7.60 13.88 -1.20
C ARG A 206 -8.11 13.27 0.11
N TRP A 207 -9.41 13.40 0.38
CA TRP A 207 -10.04 12.76 1.54
C TRP A 207 -9.86 11.24 1.52
N GLN A 208 -10.11 10.59 0.38
CA GLN A 208 -9.98 9.14 0.23
C GLN A 208 -8.53 8.67 0.39
N ARG A 209 -7.56 9.43 -0.13
CA ARG A 209 -6.13 9.18 0.07
C ARG A 209 -5.74 9.20 1.54
N LEU A 210 -6.32 10.12 2.33
CA LEU A 210 -6.03 10.29 3.75
C LEU A 210 -7.08 9.61 4.65
N ARG A 211 -7.74 8.56 4.14
CA ARG A 211 -8.81 7.87 4.88
C ARG A 211 -8.33 7.27 6.20
N ALA A 212 -7.10 6.74 6.24
CA ALA A 212 -6.45 6.22 7.44
C ALA A 212 -6.42 7.21 8.62
N LEU A 213 -6.46 8.53 8.32
CA LEU A 213 -6.49 9.60 9.31
C LEU A 213 -7.91 10.13 9.59
N THR A 214 -8.85 9.96 8.66
CA THR A 214 -10.14 10.68 8.68
C THR A 214 -11.35 9.80 9.00
N GLU A 215 -11.21 8.47 8.95
CA GLU A 215 -12.34 7.53 9.01
C GLU A 215 -13.02 7.43 10.39
N GLN A 216 -12.41 7.97 11.45
CA GLN A 216 -12.97 7.86 12.80
C GLN A 216 -14.31 8.57 13.04
N ILE A 217 -14.78 9.39 12.09
CA ILE A 217 -16.12 10.03 12.14
C ILE A 217 -17.11 9.42 11.11
N SER A 218 -16.71 8.37 10.37
CA SER A 218 -17.55 7.73 9.34
C SER A 218 -18.88 7.17 9.85
#